data_AF-A0A7S3KL66-F1
#
_entry.id   AF-A0A7S3KL66-F1
#
_cell.length_a   1.000
_cell.length_b   1.000
_cell.length_c   1.000
_cell.angle_alpha   90.00
_cell.angle_beta   90.00
_cell.angle_gamma   90.00
#
_symmetry.space_group_name_H-M   'P 1'
#
loop_
_entity.id
_entity.type
_entity.pdbx_description
1 polymer ?
#
loop_
_entity_poly.entity_id
_entity_poly.type
_entity_poly.pdbx_seq_one_letter_code
_entity_poly.pdbx_strand_id
1 'polypeptide(L)'
;MVKQLQKNEDEAMSIQPEEGKETPEIGKPKSGKPWKKLGTKLDAGHNGVSKSWKRKEKERHRRKALLEKVREVKAKNGERLKRIREKKQEKDGRRKYNEMKSGSYQIIRNTTKLKKWNKKAKRLLTKLPAELYYEKFGKSTF
;
A
#
# COMPACT_ATOMS: atom_id res chain seq x y z
N MET A 1 -28.05 -40.95 0.11
CA MET A 1 -28.28 -40.32 1.43
C MET A 1 -27.18 -39.30 1.77
N VAL A 2 -26.97 -38.24 0.97
CA VAL A 2 -26.10 -37.10 1.35
C VAL A 2 -26.58 -35.84 0.62
N LYS A 3 -27.74 -35.29 1.01
CA LYS A 3 -28.26 -34.01 0.51
C LYS A 3 -28.93 -33.22 1.63
N GLN A 4 -28.24 -33.06 2.76
CA GLN A 4 -28.77 -32.31 3.91
C GLN A 4 -27.75 -31.40 4.63
N LEU A 5 -26.65 -31.00 4.00
CA LEU A 5 -25.62 -30.16 4.64
C LEU A 5 -25.35 -28.83 3.91
N GLN A 6 -26.36 -28.27 3.22
CA GLN A 6 -26.24 -26.98 2.52
C GLN A 6 -27.38 -26.01 2.84
N LYS A 7 -28.09 -26.19 3.97
CA LYS A 7 -29.26 -25.36 4.33
C LYS A 7 -29.10 -24.46 5.56
N ASN A 8 -27.89 -24.33 6.13
CA ASN A 8 -27.71 -23.64 7.41
C ASN A 8 -26.72 -22.45 7.37
N GLU A 9 -26.36 -21.92 6.19
CA GLU A 9 -25.43 -20.77 6.09
C GLU A 9 -26.09 -19.43 5.73
N ASP A 10 -27.40 -19.41 5.45
CA ASP A 10 -28.11 -18.19 5.02
C ASP A 10 -28.91 -17.49 6.14
N GLU A 11 -28.85 -17.95 7.40
CA GLU A 11 -29.62 -17.38 8.53
C GLU A 11 -28.85 -16.37 9.41
N ALA A 12 -27.68 -15.90 8.97
CA ALA A 12 -26.89 -14.91 9.73
C ALA A 12 -26.65 -13.63 8.93
N MET A 13 -27.67 -12.77 8.85
CA MET A 13 -27.63 -11.28 8.82
C MET A 13 -28.82 -10.72 8.02
N SER A 14 -30.03 -10.89 8.56
CA SER A 14 -31.13 -9.96 8.31
C SER A 14 -31.16 -8.96 9.47
N ILE A 15 -30.31 -7.93 9.39
CA ILE A 15 -30.50 -6.72 10.21
C ILE A 15 -31.56 -5.93 9.47
N GLN A 16 -32.81 -6.02 9.92
CA GLN A 16 -33.85 -5.13 9.45
C GLN A 16 -33.44 -3.69 9.79
N PRO A 17 -33.48 -2.74 8.84
CA PRO A 17 -33.39 -1.34 9.20
C PRO A 17 -34.68 -0.98 9.96
N GLU A 18 -34.58 -0.67 11.25
CA GLU A 18 -35.73 -0.12 11.98
C GLU A 18 -36.15 1.19 11.30
N GLU A 19 -37.32 1.14 10.68
CA GLU A 19 -38.01 2.28 10.10
C GLU A 19 -38.43 3.26 11.22
N GLY A 20 -38.18 4.55 11.00
CA GLY A 20 -39.09 5.61 11.40
C GLY A 20 -39.19 5.97 12.87
N LYS A 21 -38.11 6.47 13.50
CA LYS A 21 -38.29 7.56 14.48
C LYS A 21 -38.26 8.88 13.72
N GLU A 22 -39.43 9.35 13.30
CA GLU A 22 -39.60 10.68 12.75
C GLU A 22 -39.13 11.70 13.79
N THR A 23 -37.92 12.23 13.60
CA THR A 23 -37.50 13.44 14.30
C THR A 23 -38.39 14.58 13.79
N PRO A 24 -39.04 15.36 14.67
CA PRO A 24 -39.86 16.48 14.21
C PRO A 24 -39.04 17.38 13.31
N GLU A 25 -39.62 17.76 12.17
CA GLU A 25 -38.96 18.59 11.16
C GLU A 25 -38.80 20.01 11.68
N ILE A 26 -37.71 20.24 12.44
CA ILE A 26 -37.37 21.56 12.97
C ILE A 26 -37.01 22.46 11.78
N GLY A 27 -37.78 23.52 11.58
CA GLY A 27 -37.56 24.51 10.51
C GLY A 27 -36.11 25.02 10.47
N LYS A 28 -35.57 25.18 9.25
CA LYS A 28 -34.19 25.65 9.02
C LYS A 28 -34.17 27.19 8.99
N PRO A 29 -33.25 27.88 9.69
CA PRO A 29 -33.08 29.31 9.50
C PRO A 29 -32.45 29.60 8.14
N LYS A 30 -32.62 30.85 7.69
CA LYS A 30 -32.09 31.37 6.42
C LYS A 30 -30.56 31.20 6.27
N SER A 31 -29.82 31.01 7.38
CA SER A 31 -28.38 30.76 7.41
C SER A 31 -27.97 29.29 7.19
N GLY A 32 -28.93 28.36 7.09
CA GLY A 32 -28.67 26.92 6.85
C GLY A 32 -28.16 26.14 8.06
N LYS A 33 -27.97 26.77 9.23
CA LYS A 33 -27.48 26.11 10.46
C LYS A 33 -28.64 25.77 11.42
N PRO A 34 -28.85 24.50 11.82
CA PRO A 34 -29.97 24.14 12.69
C PRO A 34 -29.86 24.81 14.08
N TRP A 35 -31.01 25.22 14.67
CA TRP A 35 -31.17 26.05 15.88
C TRP A 35 -30.70 25.42 17.23
N LYS A 36 -29.76 24.47 17.19
CA LYS A 36 -29.34 23.50 18.24
C LYS A 36 -29.93 22.13 17.93
N LYS A 37 -29.06 21.15 17.67
CA LYS A 37 -29.45 19.74 17.80
C LYS A 37 -29.80 19.56 19.27
N LEU A 38 -30.98 18.99 19.58
CA LEU A 38 -31.20 18.31 20.85
C LEU A 38 -30.18 17.18 20.88
N GLY A 39 -28.97 17.49 21.31
CA GLY A 39 -27.98 16.48 21.58
C GLY A 39 -28.64 15.59 22.61
N THR A 40 -28.94 14.35 22.23
CA THR A 40 -28.80 13.26 23.19
C THR A 40 -27.52 13.57 23.92
N LYS A 41 -27.63 13.87 25.22
CA LYS A 41 -26.47 13.96 26.09
C LYS A 41 -25.77 12.62 25.88
N LEU A 42 -24.77 12.57 25.02
CA LEU A 42 -23.77 11.55 25.13
C LEU A 42 -23.19 11.86 26.50
N ASP A 43 -23.52 11.02 27.48
CA ASP A 43 -22.89 11.02 28.79
C ASP A 43 -21.39 10.88 28.57
N ALA A 44 -20.77 12.02 28.30
CA ALA A 44 -19.35 12.16 28.13
C ALA A 44 -18.78 12.09 29.54
N GLY A 45 -18.48 10.87 29.96
CA GLY A 45 -17.45 10.60 30.95
C GLY A 45 -17.91 10.58 32.40
N HIS A 46 -18.69 9.57 32.79
CA HIS A 46 -18.45 8.94 34.08
C HIS A 46 -17.43 7.81 33.91
N ASN A 47 -16.16 8.17 33.73
CA ASN A 47 -15.04 7.26 33.97
C ASN A 47 -14.84 7.12 35.49
N GLY A 48 -15.77 6.46 36.18
CA GLY A 48 -15.82 6.49 37.65
C GLY A 48 -15.52 5.17 38.36
N VAL A 49 -15.73 4.01 37.74
CA VAL A 49 -15.47 2.73 38.40
C VAL A 49 -14.15 2.16 37.87
N SER A 50 -13.08 2.28 38.64
CA SER A 50 -11.82 1.60 38.37
C SER A 50 -12.14 0.12 38.11
N LYS A 51 -11.95 -0.32 36.86
CA LYS A 51 -12.11 -1.74 36.49
C LYS A 51 -11.34 -2.58 37.52
N SER A 52 -11.96 -3.64 38.04
CA SER A 52 -11.26 -4.57 38.92
C SER A 52 -9.95 -5.02 38.28
N TRP A 53 -8.92 -5.25 39.09
CA TRP A 53 -7.59 -5.62 38.60
C TRP A 53 -7.63 -6.79 37.60
N LYS A 54 -8.39 -7.83 37.92
CA LYS A 54 -8.62 -9.00 37.04
C LYS A 54 -9.17 -8.62 35.66
N ARG A 55 -10.06 -7.62 35.58
CA ARG A 55 -10.61 -7.14 34.30
C ARG A 55 -9.55 -6.38 33.49
N LYS A 56 -8.71 -5.57 34.14
CA LYS A 56 -7.59 -4.87 33.48
C LYS A 56 -6.54 -5.85 32.95
N GLU A 57 -6.23 -6.89 33.71
CA GLU A 57 -5.31 -7.95 33.30
C GLU A 57 -5.85 -8.71 32.08
N LYS A 58 -7.11 -9.15 32.10
CA LYS A 58 -7.76 -9.80 30.95
C LYS A 58 -7.75 -8.91 29.70
N GLU A 59 -8.00 -7.62 29.86
CA GLU A 59 -7.94 -6.65 28.76
C GLU A 59 -6.51 -6.45 28.23
N ARG A 60 -5.51 -6.41 29.11
CA ARG A 60 -4.09 -6.35 28.72
C ARG A 60 -3.68 -7.60 27.94
N HIS A 61 -4.07 -8.79 28.37
CA HIS A 61 -3.82 -10.05 27.64
C HIS A 61 -4.50 -10.05 26.27
N ARG A 62 -5.79 -9.65 26.20
CA ARG A 62 -6.52 -9.53 24.93
C ARG A 62 -5.85 -8.55 23.98
N ARG A 63 -5.45 -7.38 24.48
CA ARG A 63 -4.73 -6.37 23.68
C ARG A 63 -3.39 -6.89 23.20
N LYS A 64 -2.61 -7.57 24.05
CA LYS A 64 -1.33 -8.17 23.67
C LYS A 64 -1.51 -9.21 22.55
N ALA A 65 -2.47 -10.11 22.69
CA ALA A 65 -2.78 -11.11 21.67
C ALA A 65 -3.22 -10.48 20.34
N LEU A 66 -4.01 -9.41 20.37
CA LEU A 66 -4.39 -8.68 19.15
C LEU A 66 -3.18 -8.01 18.48
N LEU A 67 -2.32 -7.36 19.26
CA LEU A 67 -1.11 -6.71 18.74
C LEU A 67 -0.13 -7.72 18.13
N GLU A 68 0.00 -8.89 18.74
CA GLU A 68 0.83 -9.99 18.23
C GLU A 68 0.31 -10.48 16.87
N LYS A 69 -1.00 -10.76 16.76
CA LYS A 69 -1.63 -11.11 15.48
C LYS A 69 -1.44 -10.03 14.42
N VAL A 70 -1.62 -8.75 14.77
CA VAL A 70 -1.39 -7.64 13.83
C VAL A 70 0.08 -7.58 13.39
N ARG A 71 1.02 -7.82 14.31
CA ARG A 71 2.45 -7.85 14.01
C ARG A 71 2.78 -8.97 13.03
N GLU A 72 2.24 -10.17 13.24
CA GLU A 72 2.42 -11.31 12.35
C GLU A 72 1.89 -11.02 10.93
N VAL A 73 0.67 -10.47 10.82
CA VAL A 73 0.08 -10.11 9.52
C VAL A 73 0.94 -9.06 8.81
N LYS A 74 1.40 -8.04 9.53
CA LYS A 74 2.30 -7.01 8.97
C LYS A 74 3.63 -7.59 8.52
N ALA A 75 4.23 -8.49 9.30
CA ALA A 75 5.49 -9.15 8.94
C ALA A 75 5.34 -9.97 7.65
N LYS A 76 4.29 -10.82 7.56
CA LYS A 76 3.99 -11.62 6.37
C LYS A 76 3.78 -10.73 5.12
N ASN A 77 3.05 -9.63 5.27
CA ASN A 77 2.86 -8.67 4.17
C ASN A 77 4.16 -7.96 3.79
N GLY A 78 4.99 -7.58 4.77
CA GLY A 78 6.29 -6.97 4.53
C GLY A 78 7.22 -7.89 3.74
N GLU A 79 7.31 -9.16 4.11
CA GLU A 79 8.08 -10.17 3.38
C GLU A 79 7.57 -10.37 1.96
N ARG A 80 6.25 -10.45 1.78
CA ARG A 80 5.63 -10.56 0.44
C ARG A 80 6.02 -9.37 -0.44
N LEU A 81 5.89 -8.15 0.07
CA LEU A 81 6.25 -6.94 -0.68
C LEU A 81 7.74 -6.87 -1.00
N LYS A 82 8.60 -7.28 -0.06
CA LYS A 82 10.06 -7.35 -0.28
C LYS A 82 10.39 -8.32 -1.43
N ARG A 83 9.81 -9.52 -1.42
CA ARG A 83 9.99 -10.52 -2.50
C ARG A 83 9.51 -10.00 -3.85
N ILE A 84 8.37 -9.30 -3.89
CA ILE A 84 7.86 -8.70 -5.13
C ILE A 84 8.84 -7.62 -5.65
N ARG A 85 9.37 -6.79 -4.75
CA ARG A 85 10.35 -5.74 -5.10
C ARG A 85 11.63 -6.34 -5.65
N GLU A 86 12.17 -7.37 -5.00
CA GLU A 86 13.38 -8.07 -5.45
C GLU A 86 13.18 -8.68 -6.85
N LYS A 87 12.07 -9.41 -7.07
CA LYS A 87 11.73 -9.97 -8.38
C LYS A 87 11.59 -8.90 -9.46
N LYS A 88 10.98 -7.76 -9.11
CA LYS A 88 10.84 -6.63 -10.05
C LYS A 88 12.21 -6.02 -10.38
N GLN A 89 13.06 -5.80 -9.39
CA GLN A 89 14.41 -5.27 -9.59
C GLN A 89 15.26 -6.20 -10.47
N GLU A 90 15.18 -7.52 -10.23
CA GLU A 90 15.85 -8.50 -11.06
C GLU A 90 15.34 -8.49 -12.50
N LYS A 91 14.01 -8.50 -12.69
CA LYS A 91 13.40 -8.41 -14.02
C LYS A 91 13.77 -7.12 -14.75
N ASP A 92 13.75 -5.99 -14.06
CA ASP A 92 14.14 -4.69 -14.60
C ASP A 92 15.63 -4.67 -14.95
N GLY A 93 16.48 -5.29 -14.12
CA GLY A 93 17.91 -5.47 -14.39
C GLY A 93 18.17 -6.31 -15.64
N ARG A 94 17.51 -7.48 -15.75
CA ARG A 94 17.57 -8.35 -16.93
C ARG A 94 17.08 -7.64 -18.18
N ARG A 95 15.96 -6.91 -18.08
CA ARG A 95 15.42 -6.13 -19.20
C ARG A 95 16.40 -5.04 -19.65
N LYS A 96 16.96 -4.27 -18.72
CA LYS A 96 17.96 -3.22 -19.04
C LYS A 96 19.20 -3.82 -19.69
N TYR A 97 19.70 -4.95 -19.18
CA TYR A 97 20.83 -5.65 -19.76
C TYR A 97 20.52 -6.12 -21.19
N ASN A 98 19.34 -6.70 -21.42
CA ASN A 98 18.92 -7.14 -22.74
C ASN A 98 18.72 -5.97 -23.71
N GLU A 99 18.07 -4.87 -23.30
CA GLU A 99 17.98 -3.63 -24.07
C GLU A 99 19.38 -3.10 -24.43
N MET A 100 20.32 -3.13 -23.48
CA MET A 100 21.72 -2.74 -23.72
C MET A 100 22.46 -3.68 -24.67
N LYS A 101 22.14 -4.98 -24.66
CA LYS A 101 22.81 -5.99 -25.50
C LYS A 101 22.29 -5.98 -26.94
N SER A 102 20.99 -5.77 -27.12
CA SER A 102 20.33 -5.75 -28.44
C SER A 102 20.40 -4.40 -29.14
N GLY A 103 20.67 -3.31 -28.42
CA GLY A 103 20.77 -1.97 -29.00
C GLY A 103 21.97 -1.80 -29.93
N SER A 104 21.83 -0.86 -30.88
CA SER A 104 22.94 -0.38 -31.72
C SER A 104 23.52 0.90 -31.11
N TYR A 105 24.85 0.99 -31.02
CA TYR A 105 25.54 2.11 -30.37
C TYR A 105 26.60 2.71 -31.26
N GLN A 106 26.82 4.01 -31.09
CA GLN A 106 27.94 4.74 -31.68
C GLN A 106 28.92 5.12 -30.56
N ILE A 107 30.21 4.83 -30.76
CA ILE A 107 31.25 5.20 -29.79
C ILE A 107 31.63 6.66 -29.99
N ILE A 108 31.54 7.44 -28.92
CA ILE A 108 32.03 8.82 -28.89
C ILE A 108 33.51 8.78 -28.48
N ARG A 109 34.41 8.95 -29.45
CA ARG A 109 35.86 8.92 -29.21
C ARG A 109 36.36 10.15 -28.44
N ASN A 110 35.88 11.34 -28.81
CA ASN A 110 36.31 12.59 -28.19
C ASN A 110 35.28 13.09 -27.16
N THR A 111 35.54 12.83 -25.88
CA THR A 111 34.66 13.19 -24.77
C THR A 111 34.74 14.67 -24.39
N THR A 112 35.79 15.40 -24.75
CA THR A 112 35.96 16.82 -24.38
C THR A 112 34.84 17.70 -24.97
N LYS A 113 34.33 17.33 -26.16
CA LYS A 113 33.25 18.04 -26.83
C LYS A 113 31.87 17.83 -26.17
N LEU A 114 31.72 16.80 -25.33
CA LEU A 114 30.45 16.52 -24.62
C LEU A 114 30.03 17.67 -23.72
N LYS A 115 30.98 18.43 -23.14
CA LYS A 115 30.66 19.59 -22.30
C LYS A 115 29.81 20.62 -23.06
N LYS A 116 30.06 20.78 -24.37
CA LYS A 116 29.37 21.72 -25.26
C LYS A 116 27.98 21.23 -25.71
N TRP A 117 27.63 19.96 -25.46
CA TRP A 117 26.33 19.42 -25.86
C TRP A 117 25.18 19.96 -24.99
N ASN A 118 23.99 20.04 -25.59
CA ASN A 118 22.77 20.41 -24.89
C ASN A 118 22.39 19.38 -23.81
N LYS A 119 21.56 19.79 -22.83
CA LYS A 119 21.16 18.94 -21.71
C LYS A 119 20.36 17.70 -22.15
N LYS A 120 19.59 17.78 -23.24
CA LYS A 120 18.78 16.66 -23.77
C LYS A 120 19.65 15.56 -24.37
N ALA A 121 20.64 15.91 -25.19
CA ALA A 121 21.61 15.02 -25.79
C ALA A 121 22.45 14.31 -24.71
N LYS A 122 22.88 15.04 -23.67
CA LYS A 122 23.59 14.44 -22.53
C LYS A 122 22.76 13.39 -21.79
N ARG A 123 21.43 13.50 -21.75
CA ARG A 123 20.55 12.48 -21.13
C ARG A 123 20.47 11.18 -21.92
N LEU A 124 20.75 11.23 -23.23
CA LEU A 124 20.78 10.04 -24.10
C LEU A 124 22.09 9.26 -23.98
N LEU A 125 23.14 9.87 -23.42
CA LEU A 125 24.41 9.20 -23.18
C LEU A 125 24.22 8.10 -22.15
N THR A 126 24.51 6.87 -22.57
CA THR A 126 24.48 5.68 -21.73
C THR A 126 25.88 5.10 -21.64
N LYS A 127 26.27 4.66 -20.44
CA LYS A 127 27.52 3.92 -20.24
C LYS A 127 27.22 2.44 -20.43
N LEU A 128 27.87 1.82 -21.41
CA LEU A 128 27.81 0.38 -21.60
C LEU A 128 28.60 -0.35 -20.50
N PRO A 129 28.12 -1.50 -20.00
CA PRO A 129 28.92 -2.41 -19.20
C PRO A 129 30.20 -2.82 -19.93
N ALA A 130 31.30 -2.98 -19.20
CA ALA A 130 32.59 -3.33 -19.78
C ALA A 130 32.53 -4.60 -20.64
N GLU A 131 31.85 -5.65 -20.15
CA GLU A 131 31.63 -6.91 -20.87
C GLU A 131 31.00 -6.69 -22.25
N LEU A 132 29.87 -5.97 -22.30
CA LEU A 132 29.16 -5.69 -23.55
C LEU A 132 29.98 -4.80 -24.49
N TYR A 133 30.74 -3.85 -23.93
CA TYR A 133 31.62 -3.00 -24.71
C TYR A 133 32.70 -3.84 -25.42
N TYR A 134 33.41 -4.70 -24.70
CA TYR A 134 34.43 -5.55 -25.30
C TYR A 134 33.85 -6.61 -26.25
N GLU A 135 32.67 -7.17 -25.95
CA GLU A 135 31.96 -8.10 -26.86
C GLU A 135 31.67 -7.44 -28.23
N LYS A 136 31.14 -6.22 -28.22
CA LYS A 136 30.72 -5.50 -29.44
C LYS A 136 31.86 -4.78 -30.15
N PHE A 137 32.83 -4.25 -29.41
CA PHE A 137 33.84 -3.33 -29.94
C PHE A 137 35.28 -3.74 -29.65
N GLY A 138 35.52 -4.71 -28.76
CA GLY A 138 36.87 -5.14 -28.36
C GLY A 138 37.64 -5.92 -29.45
N LYS A 139 36.95 -6.47 -30.45
CA LYS A 139 37.58 -7.13 -31.61
C LYS A 139 37.86 -6.17 -32.77
N SER A 140 37.46 -4.89 -32.65
CA SER A 140 37.81 -3.87 -33.64
C SER A 140 39.27 -3.47 -33.40
N THR A 141 40.19 -4.29 -33.88
CA THR A 141 41.54 -3.85 -34.20
C THR A 141 41.41 -2.64 -35.13
N PHE A 142 41.76 -1.47 -34.60
CA PHE A 142 42.09 -0.30 -35.39
C PHE A 142 43.45 -0.49 -36.02
#